data_AF-A0A966U5F0-F1
#
_entry.id   AF-A0A966U5F0-F1
#
_cell.length_a   1.000
_cell.length_b   1.000
_cell.length_c   1.000
_cell.angle_alpha   90.00
_cell.angle_beta   90.00
_cell.angle_gamma   90.00
#
_symmetry.space_group_name_H-M   'P 1'
#
loop_
_entity.id
_entity.type
_entity.pdbx_description
1 polymer ?
#
loop_
_entity_poly.entity_id
_entity_poly.type
_entity_poly.pdbx_seq_one_letter_code
_entity_poly.pdbx_strand_id
1 'polypeptide(L)'
;MSVYPSQETPSTIGEVVDLVRAYVRQQTISPLRGAGRWVVFGLFGGFLLIIGLVFLAIGGLRALQTMSAFDDEWSFVPYFAVLIFSIAVIGVAKGRISIGTLHPGDK
;
A
#
# COMPACT_ATOMS: atom_id res chain seq x y z
N MET A 1 -34.28 -19.33 51.15
CA MET A 1 -34.11 -17.91 50.76
C MET A 1 -32.61 -17.63 50.73
N SER A 2 -31.97 -17.88 49.58
CA SER A 2 -30.51 -17.80 49.44
C SER A 2 -30.09 -16.35 49.20
N VAL A 3 -29.27 -15.86 50.12
CA VAL A 3 -28.60 -14.56 50.10
C VAL A 3 -27.81 -14.44 48.78
N TYR A 4 -28.15 -13.45 47.94
CA TYR A 4 -27.31 -13.07 46.82
C TYR A 4 -26.10 -12.29 47.35
N PRO A 5 -24.87 -12.56 46.88
CA PRO A 5 -23.71 -11.78 47.27
C PRO A 5 -23.87 -10.32 46.82
N SER A 6 -23.42 -9.42 47.69
CA SER A 6 -23.41 -7.98 47.54
C SER A 6 -22.81 -7.53 46.20
N GLN A 7 -23.61 -6.78 45.44
CA GLN A 7 -23.17 -6.00 44.29
C GLN A 7 -22.03 -5.08 44.72
N GLU A 8 -20.80 -5.39 44.30
CA GLU A 8 -19.67 -4.50 44.52
C GLU A 8 -19.89 -3.23 43.71
N THR A 9 -20.12 -2.14 44.44
CA THR A 9 -20.26 -0.82 43.85
C THR A 9 -18.94 -0.37 43.22
N PRO A 10 -19.01 0.42 42.15
CA PRO A 10 -18.15 0.22 41.01
C PRO A 10 -17.05 1.28 40.94
N SER A 11 -15.83 0.89 40.60
CA SER A 11 -14.99 1.76 39.77
C SER A 11 -15.44 1.61 38.31
N THR A 12 -16.72 1.94 38.02
CA THR A 12 -17.44 1.62 36.76
C THR A 12 -16.69 2.09 35.54
N ILE A 13 -16.05 3.25 35.67
CA ILE A 13 -15.39 3.91 34.55
C ILE A 13 -14.13 3.13 34.15
N GLY A 14 -13.37 2.62 35.12
CA GLY A 14 -12.16 1.84 34.84
C GLY A 14 -12.50 0.51 34.14
N GLU A 15 -13.55 -0.16 34.61
CA GLU A 15 -13.98 -1.44 34.06
C GLU A 15 -14.59 -1.29 32.65
N VAL A 16 -15.38 -0.24 32.42
CA VAL A 16 -15.89 0.10 31.08
C VAL A 16 -14.75 0.47 30.13
N VAL A 17 -13.76 1.25 30.59
CA VAL A 17 -12.57 1.60 29.80
C VAL A 17 -11.76 0.35 29.47
N ASP A 18 -11.60 -0.58 30.41
CA ASP A 18 -10.88 -1.84 30.18
C ASP A 18 -11.63 -2.76 29.21
N LEU A 19 -12.97 -2.83 29.27
CA LEU A 19 -13.78 -3.56 28.31
C LEU A 19 -13.70 -2.95 26.91
N VAL A 20 -13.77 -1.62 26.78
CA VAL A 20 -13.60 -0.91 25.50
C VAL A 20 -12.20 -1.14 24.94
N ARG A 21 -11.16 -1.05 25.79
CA ARG A 21 -9.77 -1.28 25.40
C ARG A 21 -9.55 -2.72 24.96
N ALA A 22 -10.11 -3.69 25.68
CA ALA A 22 -10.05 -5.11 25.33
C ALA A 22 -10.77 -5.37 24.00
N TYR A 23 -11.93 -4.76 23.78
CA TYR A 23 -12.72 -4.89 22.56
C TYR A 23 -12.04 -4.24 21.34
N VAL A 24 -11.52 -3.02 21.47
CA VAL A 24 -10.71 -2.39 20.42
C VAL A 24 -9.50 -3.26 20.10
N ARG A 25 -8.82 -3.80 21.12
CA ARG A 25 -7.67 -4.68 20.92
C ARG A 25 -8.07 -5.99 20.21
N GLN A 26 -9.20 -6.59 20.56
CA GLN A 26 -9.71 -7.80 19.90
C GLN A 26 -10.13 -7.54 18.45
N GLN A 27 -10.89 -6.47 18.23
CA GLN A 27 -11.37 -6.10 16.90
C GLN A 27 -10.27 -5.60 15.97
N THR A 28 -9.17 -5.07 16.50
CA THR A 28 -8.07 -4.56 15.66
C THR A 28 -6.97 -5.60 15.45
N ILE A 29 -6.61 -6.38 16.48
CA ILE A 29 -5.50 -7.35 16.38
C ILE A 29 -5.91 -8.61 15.61
N SER A 30 -7.15 -9.10 15.78
CA SER A 30 -7.62 -10.29 15.06
C SER A 30 -7.54 -10.13 13.53
N PRO A 31 -8.03 -9.01 12.93
CA PRO A 31 -7.86 -8.79 11.50
C PRO A 31 -6.41 -8.45 11.10
N LEU A 32 -5.64 -7.72 11.92
CA LEU A 32 -4.24 -7.40 11.61
C LEU A 32 -3.36 -8.64 11.49
N ARG A 33 -3.60 -9.66 12.32
CA ARG A 33 -2.83 -10.90 12.30
C ARG A 33 -3.04 -11.69 11.01
N GLY A 34 -4.24 -11.61 10.42
CA GLY A 34 -4.55 -12.16 9.11
C GLY A 34 -4.01 -11.32 7.94
N ALA A 35 -4.11 -9.99 8.03
CA ALA A 35 -3.65 -9.06 6.99
C ALA A 35 -2.11 -8.93 6.92
N GLY A 36 -1.40 -9.18 8.03
CA GLY A 36 0.05 -8.99 8.11
C GLY A 36 0.83 -9.78 7.06
N ARG A 37 0.41 -11.01 6.74
CA ARG A 37 1.06 -11.83 5.69
C ARG A 37 0.91 -11.18 4.31
N TRP A 38 -0.27 -10.69 3.98
CA TRP A 38 -0.55 -9.99 2.71
C TRP A 38 0.20 -8.67 2.60
N VAL A 39 0.29 -7.90 3.69
CA VAL A 39 1.07 -6.65 3.73
C VAL A 39 2.54 -6.91 3.47
N VAL A 40 3.13 -7.94 4.09
CA VAL A 40 4.54 -8.31 3.86
C VAL A 40 4.78 -8.72 2.41
N PHE A 41 3.90 -9.54 1.83
CA PHE A 41 4.00 -9.90 0.41
C PHE A 41 3.81 -8.70 -0.51
N GLY A 42 2.91 -7.78 -0.17
CA GLY A 42 2.71 -6.52 -0.90
C GLY A 42 3.94 -5.62 -0.84
N LEU A 43 4.57 -5.50 0.32
CA LEU A 43 5.79 -4.72 0.52
C LEU A 43 6.97 -5.31 -0.26
N PHE A 44 7.13 -6.63 -0.19
CA PHE A 44 8.20 -7.34 -0.90
C PHE A 44 8.00 -7.28 -2.43
N GLY A 45 6.76 -7.48 -2.89
CA GLY A 45 6.40 -7.34 -4.31
C GLY A 45 6.58 -5.90 -4.80
N GLY A 46 6.16 -4.91 -4.02
CA GLY A 46 6.38 -3.49 -4.31
C GLY A 46 7.86 -3.14 -4.39
N PHE A 47 8.66 -3.65 -3.46
CA PHE A 47 10.11 -3.46 -3.48
C PHE A 47 10.77 -4.05 -4.73
N LEU A 48 10.40 -5.28 -5.09
CA LEU A 48 10.91 -5.93 -6.29
C LEU A 48 10.49 -5.20 -7.57
N LEU A 49 9.26 -4.68 -7.61
CA LEU A 49 8.77 -3.85 -8.72
C LEU A 49 9.53 -2.53 -8.86
N ILE A 50 9.82 -1.85 -7.74
CA ILE A 50 10.63 -0.62 -7.75
C ILE A 50 12.02 -0.91 -8.32
N ILE A 51 12.67 -1.98 -7.86
CA ILE A 51 13.99 -2.37 -8.37
C ILE A 51 13.92 -2.67 -9.87
N GLY A 52 12.97 -3.49 -10.31
CA GLY A 52 12.81 -3.83 -11.72
C GLY A 52 12.58 -2.60 -12.60
N LEU A 53 11.79 -1.64 -12.12
CA LEU A 53 11.51 -0.40 -12.84
C LEU A 53 12.76 0.47 -12.97
N VAL A 54 13.58 0.59 -11.92
CA VAL A 54 14.85 1.32 -11.95
C VAL A 54 15.82 0.67 -12.93
N PHE A 55 15.96 -0.65 -12.88
CA PHE A 55 16.82 -1.40 -13.81
C PHE A 55 16.37 -1.23 -15.26
N LEU A 56 15.06 -1.29 -15.51
CA LEU A 56 14.50 -1.08 -16.84
C LEU A 56 14.75 0.35 -17.35
N ALA A 57 14.61 1.36 -16.48
CA ALA A 57 14.88 2.75 -16.83
C ALA A 57 16.37 2.98 -17.17
N ILE A 58 17.28 2.48 -16.33
CA ILE A 58 18.73 2.62 -16.55
C ILE A 58 19.17 1.80 -17.77
N GLY A 59 18.67 0.56 -17.90
CA GLY A 59 18.98 -0.31 -19.03
C GLY A 59 18.48 0.26 -20.36
N GLY A 60 17.24 0.78 -20.38
CA GLY A 60 16.67 1.46 -21.54
C GLY A 60 17.43 2.74 -21.90
N LEU A 61 17.77 3.55 -20.89
CA LEU A 61 18.62 4.74 -21.09
C LEU A 61 19.96 4.34 -21.72
N ARG A 62 20.61 3.31 -21.18
CA ARG A 62 21.92 2.85 -21.64
C ARG A 62 21.86 2.28 -23.06
N ALA A 63 20.80 1.53 -23.37
CA ALA A 63 20.58 0.98 -24.71
C ALA A 63 20.43 2.11 -25.74
N LEU A 64 19.63 3.14 -25.42
CA LEU A 64 19.47 4.31 -26.29
C LEU A 64 20.78 5.10 -26.43
N GLN A 65 21.50 5.32 -25.35
CA GLN A 65 22.79 6.04 -25.37
C GLN A 65 23.92 5.28 -26.08
N THR A 66 23.77 3.98 -26.34
CA THR A 66 24.77 3.22 -27.10
C THR A 66 24.58 3.38 -28.62
N MET A 67 23.44 3.94 -29.05
CA MET A 67 23.18 4.21 -30.46
C MET A 67 23.85 5.51 -30.87
N SER A 68 24.71 5.46 -31.90
CA SER A 68 25.43 6.63 -32.41
C SER A 68 24.52 7.73 -32.98
N ALA A 69 23.24 7.41 -33.22
CA ALA A 69 22.22 8.38 -33.63
C ALA A 69 21.92 9.45 -32.56
N PHE A 70 22.30 9.22 -31.30
CA PHE A 70 22.06 10.14 -30.19
C PHE A 70 23.36 10.74 -29.61
N ASP A 71 24.46 10.70 -30.35
CA ASP A 71 25.72 11.33 -29.93
C ASP A 71 25.70 12.86 -30.13
N ASP A 72 26.61 13.56 -29.44
CA ASP A 72 26.78 15.02 -29.45
C ASP A 72 25.49 15.83 -29.19
N GLU A 73 24.91 16.42 -30.25
CA GLU A 73 23.80 17.38 -30.16
C GLU A 73 22.49 16.71 -29.73
N TRP A 74 22.33 15.40 -29.97
CA TRP A 74 21.11 14.64 -29.70
C TRP A 74 21.17 13.84 -28.38
N SER A 75 22.23 14.03 -27.59
CA SER A 75 22.46 13.33 -26.31
C SER A 75 21.37 13.57 -25.26
N PHE A 76 20.56 14.61 -25.41
CA PHE A 76 19.43 14.89 -24.52
C PHE A 76 18.20 13.98 -24.75
N VAL A 77 18.04 13.44 -25.97
CA VAL A 77 16.85 12.65 -26.38
C VAL A 77 16.67 11.36 -25.56
N PRO A 78 17.71 10.55 -25.30
CA PRO A 78 17.59 9.37 -24.45
C PRO A 78 17.01 9.68 -23.06
N TYR A 79 17.38 10.81 -22.47
CA TYR A 79 16.87 11.23 -21.15
C TYR A 79 15.39 11.61 -21.20
N PHE A 80 14.97 12.36 -22.23
CA PHE A 80 13.55 12.68 -22.44
C PHE A 80 12.70 11.45 -22.73
N ALA A 81 13.22 10.50 -23.51
CA ALA A 81 12.54 9.24 -23.78
C ALA A 81 12.27 8.44 -22.49
N VAL A 82 13.29 8.34 -21.62
CA VAL A 82 13.16 7.66 -20.33
C VAL A 82 12.25 8.42 -19.38
N LEU A 83 12.26 9.77 -19.41
CA LEU A 83 11.34 10.60 -18.64
C LEU A 83 9.87 10.34 -19.04
N ILE A 84 9.58 10.37 -20.35
CA ILE A 84 8.24 10.08 -20.88
C ILE A 84 7.82 8.66 -20.51
N PHE A 85 8.73 7.69 -20.63
CA PHE A 85 8.50 6.32 -20.20
C PHE A 85 8.12 6.23 -18.71
N SER A 86 8.86 6.91 -17.81
CA SER A 86 8.53 6.95 -16.38
C SER A 86 7.17 7.58 -16.11
N ILE A 87 6.82 8.68 -16.79
CA ILE A 87 5.50 9.31 -16.67
C ILE A 87 4.39 8.36 -17.14
N ALA A 88 4.60 7.65 -18.24
CA ALA A 88 3.65 6.66 -18.74
C ALA A 88 3.42 5.53 -17.74
N VAL A 89 4.50 5.00 -17.12
CA VAL A 89 4.40 3.98 -16.07
C VAL A 89 3.62 4.50 -14.86
N ILE A 90 3.86 5.74 -14.42
CA ILE A 90 3.09 6.37 -13.33
C ILE A 90 1.61 6.47 -13.71
N GLY A 91 1.30 6.89 -14.95
CA GLY A 91 -0.07 6.97 -15.46
C GLY A 91 -0.77 5.61 -15.46
N VAL A 92 -0.09 4.56 -15.93
CA VAL A 92 -0.60 3.18 -15.90
C VAL A 92 -0.81 2.72 -14.47
N ALA A 93 0.17 2.91 -13.58
CA ALA A 93 0.08 2.54 -12.18
C ALA A 93 -1.13 3.20 -11.50
N LYS A 94 -1.35 4.51 -11.76
CA LYS A 94 -2.54 5.23 -11.30
C LYS A 94 -3.82 4.62 -11.86
N GLY A 95 -3.85 4.27 -13.15
CA GLY A 95 -5.01 3.64 -13.79
C GLY A 95 -5.34 2.23 -13.29
N ARG A 96 -4.35 1.48 -12.76
CA ARG A 96 -4.58 0.16 -12.15
C ARG A 96 -5.22 0.24 -10.76
N ILE A 97 -5.26 1.42 -10.15
CA ILE A 97 -6.03 1.67 -8.92
C ILE A 97 -7.49 1.93 -9.33
N SER A 98 -8.16 0.87 -9.78
CA SER A 98 -9.58 0.88 -10.14
C SER A 98 -10.45 0.98 -8.89
N ILE A 99 -10.92 2.18 -8.55
CA ILE A 99 -12.12 2.39 -7.74
C ILE A 99 -13.33 1.98 -8.60
N GLY A 100 -13.69 0.71 -8.54
CA GLY A 100 -14.94 0.17 -9.06
C GLY A 100 -15.19 -1.09 -8.26
N THR A 101 -16.21 -1.22 -7.42
CA THR A 101 -17.62 -0.90 -7.64
C THR A 101 -18.34 -0.64 -6.29
N LEU A 102 -18.23 0.57 -5.71
CA LEU A 102 -19.16 0.97 -4.65
C LEU A 102 -20.54 1.14 -5.29
N HIS A 103 -21.38 0.12 -5.20
CA HIS A 103 -22.79 0.09 -5.63
C HIS A 103 -23.51 1.39 -5.22
N PRO A 104 -23.83 2.30 -6.15
CA PRO A 104 -24.75 3.38 -5.88
C PRO A 104 -26.17 2.83 -6.06
N GLY A 105 -26.77 2.44 -4.93
CA GLY A 105 -28.22 2.31 -4.77
C GLY A 105 -28.89 1.15 -5.51
N ASP A 106 -29.28 0.13 -4.73
CA ASP A 106 -30.52 -0.61 -4.99
C ASP A 106 -31.65 0.39 -5.32
N LYS A 107 -32.33 0.18 -6.45
CA LYS A 107 -33.60 0.81 -6.79
C LYS A 107 -34.74 -0.13 -6.40
#